data_AF-A0AAF6B5L3-F1
#
_entry.id   AF-A0AAF6B5L3-F1
#
_cell.length_a   1.000
_cell.length_b   1.000
_cell.length_c   1.000
_cell.angle_alpha   90.00
_cell.angle_beta   90.00
_cell.angle_gamma   90.00
#
_symmetry.space_group_name_H-M   'P 1'
#
loop_
_entity.id
_entity.type
_entity.pdbx_description
1 polymer ?
#
loop_
_entity_poly.entity_id
_entity_poly.type
_entity_poly.pdbx_seq_one_letter_code
_entity_poly.pdbx_strand_id
1 'polypeptide(L)'
;MKEYGLGPNGGILTSLNLFATKFDEVVGLVEKRAPELDYVLVDTPGQIEIFTWSASGAIITEAFASTFPTVVTYVVDTPRSTSPVTFMSNMLYACGILYKTRLPLMLAFNKTDITQHQFAVEWMEDFEKFQDAVESDKSYNANLSRSLCLVLDEFYQNLRKVGVSAISGAGMKEFFETVDACGQDYMQNYRVELEQRRKDKEQREEERKRVNLEKLERDIAESKGEPVVLASASKKDVLGEDADAADVAEEEEIYDSDVSGEVDDDDDNEDEKHYRY
;
A
#
# COMPACT_ATOMS: atom_id res chain seq x y z
N MET A 1 3.81 -25.20 -1.42
CA MET A 1 3.21 -25.73 -0.17
C MET A 1 3.89 -27.01 0.30
N LYS A 2 3.89 -28.12 -0.46
CA LYS A 2 4.55 -29.38 -0.04
C LYS A 2 6.07 -29.29 0.15
N GLU A 3 6.75 -28.50 -0.70
CA GLU A 3 8.22 -28.38 -0.65
C GLU A 3 8.73 -27.53 0.53
N TYR A 4 7.95 -26.55 0.97
CA TYR A 4 8.34 -25.60 2.03
C TYR A 4 7.55 -25.77 3.33
N GLY A 5 6.65 -26.75 3.42
CA GLY A 5 5.83 -27.00 4.63
C GLY A 5 4.88 -25.85 4.99
N LEU A 6 4.52 -24.99 4.03
CA LEU A 6 3.74 -23.77 4.27
C LEU A 6 2.23 -24.03 4.19
N GLY A 7 1.48 -23.35 5.07
CA GLY A 7 0.02 -23.22 4.96
C GLY A 7 -0.41 -22.39 3.73
N PRO A 8 -1.72 -22.32 3.42
CA PRO A 8 -2.22 -21.68 2.21
C PRO A 8 -1.77 -20.23 2.04
N ASN A 9 -1.92 -19.39 3.07
CA ASN A 9 -1.55 -17.97 3.03
C ASN A 9 -0.03 -17.78 2.93
N GLY A 10 0.75 -18.56 3.69
CA GLY A 10 2.22 -18.53 3.62
C GLY A 10 2.74 -18.97 2.24
N GLY A 11 2.05 -19.91 1.59
CA GLY A 11 2.34 -20.33 0.22
C GLY A 11 2.09 -19.20 -0.80
N ILE A 12 0.98 -18.48 -0.68
CA ILE A 12 0.68 -17.34 -1.55
C ILE A 12 1.71 -16.23 -1.35
N LEU A 13 2.00 -15.85 -0.11
CA LEU A 13 2.98 -14.82 0.20
C LEU A 13 4.38 -15.18 -0.33
N THR A 14 4.84 -16.41 -0.11
CA THR A 14 6.15 -16.85 -0.63
C THR A 14 6.18 -16.81 -2.16
N SER A 15 5.08 -17.17 -2.81
CA SER A 15 4.98 -17.10 -4.28
C SER A 15 5.04 -15.65 -4.77
N LEU A 16 4.36 -14.73 -4.07
CA LEU A 16 4.39 -13.30 -4.38
C LEU A 16 5.80 -12.72 -4.19
N ASN A 17 6.50 -13.13 -3.12
CA ASN A 17 7.88 -12.69 -2.87
C ASN A 17 8.83 -13.15 -3.97
N LEU A 18 8.73 -14.42 -4.40
CA LEU A 18 9.52 -14.92 -5.52
C LEU A 18 9.17 -14.20 -6.84
N PHE A 19 7.89 -13.91 -7.06
CA PHE A 19 7.44 -13.16 -8.24
C PHE A 19 7.98 -11.73 -8.26
N ALA A 20 7.99 -11.05 -7.10
CA ALA A 20 8.54 -9.70 -6.97
C ALA A 20 10.03 -9.61 -7.38
N THR A 21 10.84 -10.64 -7.10
CA THR A 21 12.28 -10.64 -7.46
C THR A 21 12.55 -10.61 -8.97
N LYS A 22 11.57 -11.02 -9.80
CA LYS A 22 11.67 -11.02 -11.26
C LYS A 22 10.70 -10.06 -11.92
N PHE A 23 10.14 -9.15 -11.13
CA PHE A 23 9.05 -8.32 -11.60
C PHE A 23 9.50 -7.32 -12.68
N ASP A 24 10.75 -6.89 -12.65
CA ASP A 24 11.35 -6.07 -13.70
C ASP A 24 11.30 -6.75 -15.09
N GLU A 25 11.47 -8.07 -15.15
CA GLU A 25 11.33 -8.82 -16.40
C GLU A 25 9.89 -8.73 -16.94
N VAL A 26 8.90 -8.75 -16.05
CA VAL A 26 7.48 -8.62 -16.39
C VAL A 26 7.18 -7.20 -16.88
N VAL A 27 7.66 -6.18 -16.18
CA VAL A 27 7.52 -4.77 -16.62
C VAL A 27 8.11 -4.60 -18.01
N GLY A 28 9.34 -5.09 -18.25
CA GLY A 28 9.97 -5.00 -19.57
C GLY A 28 9.24 -5.77 -20.68
N LEU A 29 8.51 -6.85 -20.35
CA LEU A 29 7.62 -7.53 -21.30
C LEU A 29 6.38 -6.69 -21.63
N VAL A 30 5.80 -6.04 -20.63
CA VAL A 30 4.64 -5.15 -20.81
C VAL A 30 5.03 -3.93 -21.64
N GLU A 31 6.17 -3.29 -21.36
CA GLU A 31 6.68 -2.14 -22.12
C GLU A 31 6.83 -2.43 -23.61
N LYS A 32 7.36 -3.62 -23.96
CA LYS A 32 7.52 -4.03 -25.37
C LYS A 32 6.18 -4.14 -26.11
N ARG A 33 5.11 -4.49 -25.40
CA ARG A 33 3.76 -4.66 -25.97
C ARG A 33 2.87 -3.45 -25.75
N ALA A 34 3.29 -2.47 -24.94
CA ALA A 34 2.54 -1.26 -24.67
C ALA A 34 2.08 -0.51 -25.93
N PRO A 35 2.83 -0.46 -27.06
CA PRO A 35 2.34 0.19 -28.28
C PRO A 35 1.17 -0.53 -28.96
N GLU A 36 0.94 -1.80 -28.65
CA GLU A 36 -0.09 -2.65 -29.26
C GLU A 36 -1.31 -2.86 -28.35
N LEU A 37 -1.26 -2.36 -27.10
CA LEU A 37 -2.23 -2.64 -26.06
C LEU A 37 -2.79 -1.33 -25.50
N ASP A 38 -4.11 -1.24 -25.43
CA ASP A 38 -4.77 -0.08 -24.81
C ASP A 38 -4.78 -0.21 -23.27
N TYR A 39 -4.96 -1.43 -22.76
CA TYR A 39 -5.06 -1.70 -21.32
C TYR A 39 -4.28 -2.96 -20.92
N VAL A 40 -3.76 -2.94 -19.69
CA VAL A 40 -3.15 -4.09 -19.01
C VAL A 40 -3.95 -4.36 -17.75
N LEU A 41 -4.61 -5.51 -17.68
CA LEU A 41 -5.36 -5.93 -16.51
C LEU A 41 -4.50 -6.84 -15.65
N VAL A 42 -4.33 -6.48 -14.38
CA VAL A 42 -3.54 -7.23 -13.41
C VAL A 42 -4.48 -7.84 -12.40
N ASP A 43 -4.53 -9.18 -12.37
CA ASP A 43 -5.28 -9.92 -11.38
C ASP A 43 -4.41 -10.16 -10.13
N THR A 44 -4.94 -9.84 -8.97
CA THR A 44 -4.22 -9.91 -7.69
C THR A 44 -4.61 -11.18 -6.92
N PRO A 45 -3.80 -11.63 -5.95
CA PRO A 45 -4.18 -12.74 -5.08
C PRO A 45 -5.55 -12.51 -4.42
N GLY A 46 -6.39 -13.56 -4.35
CA GLY A 46 -7.73 -13.45 -3.76
C GLY A 46 -7.78 -13.10 -2.26
N GLN A 47 -6.64 -13.17 -1.55
CA GLN A 47 -6.49 -12.65 -0.20
C GLN A 47 -5.88 -11.24 -0.31
N ILE A 48 -6.72 -10.23 -0.11
CA ILE A 48 -6.35 -8.83 -0.37
C ILE A 48 -5.18 -8.39 0.51
N GLU A 49 -5.10 -8.86 1.74
CA GLU A 49 -4.08 -8.45 2.70
C GLU A 49 -2.68 -8.89 2.28
N ILE A 50 -2.58 -10.04 1.61
CA ILE A 50 -1.29 -10.55 1.11
C ILE A 50 -0.75 -9.62 0.02
N PHE A 51 -1.62 -8.95 -0.74
CA PHE A 51 -1.19 -8.01 -1.78
C PHE A 51 -1.02 -6.60 -1.23
N THR A 52 -2.00 -6.08 -0.49
CA THR A 52 -1.99 -4.68 -0.07
C THR A 52 -1.04 -4.41 1.08
N TRP A 53 -0.84 -5.35 2.01
CA TRP A 53 -0.02 -5.15 3.21
C TRP A 53 1.37 -5.78 3.13
N SER A 54 1.70 -6.54 2.08
CA SER A 54 3.03 -7.11 1.92
C SER A 54 4.01 -6.15 1.24
N ALA A 55 5.29 -6.28 1.58
CA ALA A 55 6.37 -5.59 0.89
C ALA A 55 6.40 -5.90 -0.61
N SER A 56 6.23 -7.18 -0.96
CA SER A 56 6.27 -7.61 -2.35
C SER A 56 5.11 -7.05 -3.18
N GLY A 57 3.90 -6.93 -2.61
CA GLY A 57 2.79 -6.29 -3.30
C GLY A 57 2.98 -4.78 -3.46
N ALA A 58 3.57 -4.10 -2.47
CA ALA A 58 3.94 -2.70 -2.58
C ALA A 58 4.98 -2.48 -3.70
N ILE A 59 6.05 -3.27 -3.74
CA ILE A 59 7.09 -3.21 -4.79
C ILE A 59 6.48 -3.39 -6.19
N ILE A 60 5.61 -4.40 -6.35
CA ILE A 60 4.92 -4.67 -7.62
C ILE A 60 4.05 -3.47 -8.06
N THR A 61 3.31 -2.90 -7.11
CA THR A 61 2.41 -1.77 -7.36
C THR A 61 3.19 -0.50 -7.72
N GLU A 62 4.27 -0.21 -7.00
CA GLU A 62 5.15 0.93 -7.26
C GLU A 62 5.90 0.78 -8.59
N ALA A 63 6.37 -0.42 -8.92
CA ALA A 63 7.02 -0.68 -10.20
C ALA A 63 6.06 -0.36 -11.37
N PHE A 64 4.81 -0.83 -11.32
CA PHE A 64 3.81 -0.48 -12.32
C PHE A 64 3.49 1.01 -12.35
N ALA A 65 3.25 1.61 -11.19
CA ALA A 65 2.97 3.04 -11.08
C ALA A 65 4.09 3.88 -11.71
N SER A 66 5.34 3.54 -11.42
CA SER A 66 6.48 4.32 -11.90
C SER A 66 6.66 4.31 -13.43
N THR A 67 6.13 3.30 -14.11
CA THR A 67 6.29 3.09 -15.54
C THR A 67 5.03 3.43 -16.35
N PHE A 68 3.85 3.10 -15.81
CA PHE A 68 2.57 3.22 -16.52
C PHE A 68 1.52 3.98 -15.71
N PRO A 69 0.57 4.65 -16.37
CA PRO A 69 -0.63 5.14 -15.72
C PRO A 69 -1.40 3.99 -15.07
N THR A 70 -1.38 3.94 -13.74
CA THR A 70 -1.91 2.83 -12.96
C THR A 70 -3.10 3.29 -12.14
N VAL A 71 -4.21 2.56 -12.25
CA VAL A 71 -5.46 2.81 -11.53
C VAL A 71 -5.78 1.57 -10.70
N VAL A 72 -6.09 1.75 -9.42
CA VAL A 72 -6.48 0.65 -8.54
C VAL A 72 -8.00 0.52 -8.58
N THR A 73 -8.49 -0.66 -8.97
CA THR A 73 -9.92 -0.98 -8.92
C THR A 73 -10.23 -1.78 -7.67
N TYR A 74 -10.97 -1.19 -6.73
CA TYR A 74 -11.46 -1.89 -5.55
C TYR A 74 -12.84 -2.49 -5.82
N VAL A 75 -12.88 -3.81 -5.93
CA VAL A 75 -14.10 -4.56 -6.28
C VAL A 75 -14.90 -4.87 -5.03
N VAL A 76 -16.11 -4.31 -4.94
CA VAL A 76 -17.02 -4.51 -3.82
C VAL A 76 -18.07 -5.57 -4.16
N ASP A 77 -18.29 -6.50 -3.25
CA ASP A 77 -19.38 -7.48 -3.36
C ASP A 77 -20.71 -6.83 -2.93
N THR A 78 -21.49 -6.34 -3.91
CA THR A 78 -22.71 -5.54 -3.65
C THR A 78 -23.75 -6.27 -2.81
N PRO A 79 -24.12 -7.55 -3.10
CA PRO A 79 -25.08 -8.28 -2.27
C PRO A 79 -24.67 -8.49 -0.81
N ARG A 80 -23.37 -8.45 -0.51
CA ARG A 80 -22.85 -8.61 0.86
C ARG A 80 -22.68 -7.28 1.59
N SER A 81 -22.74 -6.17 0.87
CA SER A 81 -22.51 -4.83 1.42
C SER A 81 -23.82 -4.06 1.65
N THR A 82 -24.96 -4.76 1.71
CA THR A 82 -26.28 -4.16 1.96
C THR A 82 -26.48 -3.71 3.41
N SER A 83 -25.66 -4.20 4.35
CA SER A 83 -25.64 -3.66 5.72
C SER A 83 -24.77 -2.39 5.75
N PRO A 84 -25.26 -1.29 6.35
CA PRO A 84 -24.49 -0.05 6.48
C PRO A 84 -23.15 -0.24 7.20
N VAL A 85 -23.11 -1.09 8.23
CA VAL A 85 -21.87 -1.38 8.98
C VAL A 85 -20.85 -2.09 8.09
N THR A 86 -21.28 -3.10 7.32
CA THR A 86 -20.38 -3.80 6.39
C THR A 86 -19.90 -2.88 5.27
N PHE A 87 -20.78 -2.02 4.75
CA PHE A 87 -20.41 -1.02 3.76
C PHE A 87 -19.35 -0.06 4.32
N MET A 88 -19.57 0.49 5.51
CA MET A 88 -18.62 1.38 6.20
C MET A 88 -17.25 0.72 6.35
N SER A 89 -17.18 -0.53 6.82
CA SER A 89 -15.91 -1.24 6.96
C SER A 89 -15.19 -1.44 5.63
N ASN A 90 -15.91 -1.85 4.57
CA ASN A 90 -15.32 -1.99 3.23
C ASN A 90 -14.78 -0.66 2.69
N MET A 91 -15.48 0.44 2.96
CA MET A 91 -15.05 1.77 2.54
C MET A 91 -13.82 2.27 3.32
N LEU A 92 -13.72 1.98 4.61
CA LEU A 92 -12.51 2.25 5.39
C LEU A 92 -11.31 1.44 4.87
N TYR A 93 -11.53 0.18 4.48
CA TYR A 93 -10.49 -0.60 3.80
C TYR A 93 -10.05 0.03 2.48
N ALA A 94 -11.00 0.47 1.65
CA ALA A 94 -10.71 1.18 0.41
C ALA A 94 -9.88 2.45 0.67
N CYS A 95 -10.23 3.21 1.71
CA CYS A 95 -9.50 4.38 2.17
C CYS A 95 -8.05 4.04 2.57
N GLY A 96 -7.85 2.99 3.37
CA GLY A 96 -6.52 2.51 3.73
C GLY A 96 -5.67 2.15 2.50
N ILE A 97 -6.27 1.52 1.49
CA ILE A 97 -5.58 1.18 0.23
C ILE A 97 -5.23 2.44 -0.57
N LEU A 98 -6.13 3.43 -0.63
CA LEU A 98 -5.84 4.70 -1.30
C LEU A 98 -4.61 5.36 -0.68
N TYR A 99 -4.59 5.53 0.65
CA TYR A 99 -3.47 6.19 1.33
C TYR A 99 -2.16 5.40 1.22
N LYS A 100 -2.24 4.07 1.25
CA LYS A 100 -1.06 3.21 1.15
C LYS A 100 -0.46 3.20 -0.25
N THR A 101 -1.30 3.08 -1.28
CA THR A 101 -0.83 3.01 -2.68
C THR A 101 -0.57 4.40 -3.27
N ARG A 102 -1.25 5.43 -2.76
CA ARG A 102 -1.26 6.80 -3.29
C ARG A 102 -1.70 6.89 -4.75
N LEU A 103 -2.32 5.84 -5.29
CA LEU A 103 -2.78 5.77 -6.67
C LEU A 103 -4.25 6.16 -6.77
N PRO A 104 -4.74 6.65 -7.94
CA PRO A 104 -6.16 6.82 -8.17
C PRO A 104 -6.92 5.51 -7.92
N LEU A 105 -7.84 5.54 -6.96
CA LEU A 105 -8.69 4.42 -6.60
C LEU A 105 -10.09 4.63 -7.18
N MET A 106 -10.61 3.60 -7.83
CA MET A 106 -12.01 3.54 -8.24
C MET A 106 -12.74 2.39 -7.54
N LEU A 107 -14.00 2.63 -7.18
CA LEU A 107 -14.88 1.63 -6.59
C LEU A 107 -15.71 0.95 -7.68
N ALA A 108 -15.61 -0.37 -7.76
CA ALA A 108 -16.41 -1.18 -8.68
C ALA A 108 -17.39 -2.07 -7.90
N PHE A 109 -18.66 -1.71 -7.87
CA PHE A 109 -19.73 -2.50 -7.27
C PHE A 109 -20.05 -3.68 -8.18
N ASN A 110 -19.55 -4.87 -7.86
CA ASN A 110 -19.75 -6.06 -8.67
C ASN A 110 -21.06 -6.78 -8.30
N LYS A 111 -21.52 -7.66 -9.20
CA LYS A 111 -22.74 -8.47 -9.08
C LYS A 111 -24.03 -7.65 -9.05
N THR A 112 -24.08 -6.59 -9.87
CA THR A 112 -25.27 -5.76 -10.04
C THR A 112 -26.46 -6.51 -10.65
N ASP A 113 -26.23 -7.69 -11.23
CA ASP A 113 -27.26 -8.62 -11.68
C ASP A 113 -28.08 -9.23 -10.54
N ILE A 114 -27.53 -9.32 -9.33
CA ILE A 114 -28.22 -9.84 -8.14
C ILE A 114 -28.85 -8.70 -7.35
N THR A 115 -28.05 -7.67 -7.03
CA THR A 115 -28.46 -6.54 -6.20
C THR A 115 -28.03 -5.25 -6.86
N GLN A 116 -28.96 -4.31 -7.04
CA GLN A 116 -28.64 -2.99 -7.59
C GLN A 116 -27.76 -2.19 -6.62
N HIS A 117 -26.76 -1.50 -7.14
CA HIS A 117 -25.77 -0.74 -6.38
C HIS A 117 -26.25 0.68 -5.98
N GLN A 118 -27.48 1.06 -6.33
CA GLN A 118 -28.01 2.41 -6.14
C GLN A 118 -28.01 2.85 -4.66
N PHE A 119 -28.28 1.93 -3.73
CA PHE A 119 -28.26 2.23 -2.29
C PHE A 119 -26.86 2.69 -1.83
N ALA A 120 -25.80 2.08 -2.37
CA ALA A 120 -24.43 2.43 -2.02
C ALA A 120 -24.04 3.78 -2.64
N VAL A 121 -24.51 4.05 -3.86
CA VAL A 121 -24.35 5.36 -4.51
C VAL A 121 -25.02 6.45 -3.70
N GLU A 122 -26.25 6.21 -3.25
CA GLU A 122 -27.03 7.12 -2.42
C GLU A 122 -26.34 7.36 -1.07
N TRP A 123 -25.83 6.33 -0.39
CA TRP A 123 -25.08 6.50 0.86
C TRP A 123 -23.77 7.29 0.71
N MET A 124 -23.14 7.25 -0.47
CA MET A 124 -21.93 8.03 -0.75
C MET A 124 -22.21 9.47 -1.20
N GLU A 125 -23.43 9.79 -1.64
CA GLU A 125 -23.82 11.14 -2.07
C GLU A 125 -24.60 11.90 -1.00
N ASP A 126 -25.35 11.15 -0.20
CA ASP A 126 -26.28 11.65 0.79
C ASP A 126 -25.89 11.08 2.16
N PHE A 127 -25.03 11.83 2.84
CA PHE A 127 -24.54 11.53 4.18
C PHE A 127 -25.68 11.37 5.20
N GLU A 128 -26.74 12.17 5.10
CA GLU A 128 -27.87 12.10 6.05
C GLU A 128 -28.57 10.74 5.95
N LYS A 129 -28.78 10.24 4.72
CA LYS A 129 -29.35 8.90 4.52
C LYS A 129 -28.45 7.78 5.00
N PHE A 130 -27.13 7.94 4.85
CA PHE A 130 -26.20 6.95 5.39
C PHE A 130 -26.22 6.95 6.91
N GLN A 131 -26.24 8.13 7.54
CA GLN A 131 -26.34 8.26 8.99
C GLN A 131 -27.65 7.67 9.52
N ASP A 132 -28.78 7.97 8.90
CA ASP A 132 -30.08 7.40 9.26
C ASP A 132 -30.08 5.87 9.14
N ALA A 133 -29.46 5.33 8.09
CA ALA A 133 -29.32 3.88 7.90
C ALA A 133 -28.48 3.24 9.00
N VAL A 134 -27.35 3.87 9.37
CA VAL A 134 -26.47 3.43 10.46
C VAL A 134 -27.18 3.52 11.82
N GLU A 135 -27.94 4.57 12.08
CA GLU A 135 -28.69 4.74 13.34
C GLU A 135 -29.87 3.79 13.48
N SER A 136 -30.47 3.40 12.36
CA SER A 136 -31.51 2.38 12.32
C SER A 136 -30.98 0.98 12.63
N ASP A 137 -29.68 0.76 12.43
CA ASP A 137 -28.99 -0.48 12.78
C ASP A 137 -28.69 -0.48 14.28
N LYS A 138 -29.38 -1.33 15.04
CA LYS A 138 -29.34 -1.40 16.52
C LYS A 138 -27.99 -1.89 17.10
N SER A 139 -26.96 -1.94 16.27
CA SER A 139 -25.63 -2.38 16.64
C SER A 139 -24.94 -1.34 17.55
N TYR A 140 -24.24 -1.80 18.59
CA TYR A 140 -23.57 -0.98 19.63
C TYR A 140 -22.55 0.04 19.09
N ASN A 141 -22.19 -0.05 17.80
CA ASN A 141 -21.18 0.77 17.13
C ASN A 141 -21.70 2.14 16.61
N ALA A 142 -22.94 2.53 16.92
CA ALA A 142 -23.56 3.74 16.35
C ALA A 142 -22.74 5.03 16.59
N ASN A 143 -22.12 5.19 17.76
CA ASN A 143 -21.34 6.41 18.06
C ASN A 143 -20.03 6.49 17.26
N LEU A 144 -19.27 5.39 17.17
CA LEU A 144 -18.06 5.34 16.35
C LEU A 144 -18.41 5.51 14.87
N SER A 145 -19.49 4.88 14.44
CA SER A 145 -19.96 4.95 13.06
C SER A 145 -20.31 6.39 12.67
N ARG A 146 -21.01 7.15 13.53
CA ARG A 146 -21.28 8.58 13.27
C ARG A 146 -20.01 9.40 13.03
N SER A 147 -18.99 9.24 13.89
CA SER A 147 -17.73 9.98 13.75
C SER A 147 -16.99 9.59 12.47
N LEU A 148 -16.96 8.30 12.13
CA LEU A 148 -16.33 7.79 10.92
C LEU A 148 -17.09 8.21 9.65
N CYS A 149 -18.42 8.25 9.68
CA CYS A 149 -19.23 8.67 8.54
C CYS A 149 -18.84 10.07 8.07
N LEU A 150 -18.52 10.98 9.00
CA LEU A 150 -18.22 12.39 8.67
C LEU A 150 -16.87 12.53 7.96
N VAL A 151 -15.88 11.73 8.37
CA VAL A 151 -14.58 11.62 7.69
C VAL A 151 -14.74 10.96 6.31
N LEU A 152 -15.65 9.99 6.21
CA LEU A 152 -15.91 9.25 4.99
C LEU A 152 -16.66 10.07 3.93
N ASP A 153 -17.45 11.09 4.31
CA ASP A 153 -18.17 11.94 3.35
C ASP A 153 -17.21 12.71 2.42
N GLU A 154 -16.19 13.36 2.97
CA GLU A 154 -15.16 14.06 2.18
C GLU A 154 -14.40 13.09 1.26
N PHE A 155 -14.18 11.87 1.74
CA PHE A 155 -13.55 10.80 0.97
C PHE A 155 -14.44 10.34 -0.19
N TYR A 156 -15.74 10.15 0.04
CA TYR A 156 -16.71 9.67 -0.96
C TYR A 156 -16.94 10.64 -2.11
N GLN A 157 -16.92 11.94 -1.85
CA GLN A 157 -17.10 12.95 -2.90
C GLN A 157 -16.02 12.88 -3.99
N ASN A 158 -14.81 12.44 -3.62
CA ASN A 158 -13.67 12.38 -4.52
C ASN A 158 -13.50 11.01 -5.20
N LEU A 159 -14.23 9.97 -4.75
CA LEU A 159 -14.11 8.63 -5.31
C LEU A 159 -15.01 8.43 -6.51
N ARG A 160 -14.38 7.96 -7.59
CA ARG A 160 -15.13 7.47 -8.73
C ARG A 160 -15.70 6.10 -8.42
N LYS A 161 -16.95 5.89 -8.82
CA LYS A 161 -17.75 4.71 -8.51
C LYS A 161 -18.52 4.24 -9.73
N VAL A 162 -18.57 2.93 -9.92
CA VAL A 162 -19.29 2.31 -11.04
C VAL A 162 -19.91 0.98 -10.61
N GLY A 163 -21.10 0.68 -11.11
CA GLY A 163 -21.74 -0.61 -10.93
C GLY A 163 -21.51 -1.52 -12.12
N VAL A 164 -20.97 -2.71 -11.88
CA VAL A 164 -20.66 -3.69 -12.93
C VAL A 164 -21.21 -5.07 -12.61
N SER A 165 -21.50 -5.84 -13.65
CA SER A 165 -21.78 -7.27 -13.53
C SER A 165 -20.82 -8.03 -14.42
N ALA A 166 -19.88 -8.75 -13.79
CA ALA A 166 -18.92 -9.57 -14.51
C ALA A 166 -19.55 -10.71 -15.33
N ILE A 167 -20.79 -11.12 -15.00
CA ILE A 167 -21.50 -12.20 -15.70
C ILE A 167 -22.26 -11.66 -16.92
N SER A 168 -23.01 -10.58 -16.73
CA SER A 168 -23.87 -10.03 -17.80
C SER A 168 -23.15 -9.01 -18.69
N GLY A 169 -22.00 -8.49 -18.24
CA GLY A 169 -21.28 -7.39 -18.90
C GLY A 169 -21.93 -6.03 -18.71
N ALA A 170 -22.98 -5.92 -17.89
CA ALA A 170 -23.62 -4.64 -17.58
C ALA A 170 -22.63 -3.69 -16.88
N GLY A 171 -22.65 -2.41 -17.27
CA GLY A 171 -21.81 -1.37 -16.69
C GLY A 171 -20.34 -1.35 -17.15
N MET A 172 -19.91 -2.30 -18.00
CA MET A 172 -18.51 -2.35 -18.47
C MET A 172 -18.10 -1.12 -19.29
N LYS A 173 -19.01 -0.51 -20.03
CA LYS A 173 -18.72 0.71 -20.78
C LYS A 173 -18.39 1.88 -19.83
N GLU A 174 -19.23 2.09 -18.84
CA GLU A 174 -19.03 3.12 -17.80
C GLU A 174 -17.76 2.83 -16.98
N PHE A 175 -17.43 1.55 -16.78
CA PHE A 175 -16.19 1.15 -16.12
C PHE A 175 -14.96 1.65 -16.88
N PHE A 176 -14.85 1.39 -18.18
CA PHE A 176 -13.70 1.84 -18.97
C PHE A 176 -13.65 3.37 -19.12
N GLU A 177 -14.79 4.04 -19.27
CA GLU A 177 -14.85 5.51 -19.26
C GLU A 177 -14.33 6.10 -17.94
N THR A 178 -14.65 5.44 -16.82
CA THR A 178 -14.16 5.83 -15.50
C THR A 178 -12.66 5.55 -15.34
N VAL A 179 -12.16 4.42 -15.84
CA VAL A 179 -10.73 4.08 -15.86
C VAL A 179 -9.93 5.11 -16.64
N ASP A 180 -10.39 5.51 -17.82
CA ASP A 180 -9.72 6.53 -18.64
C ASP A 180 -9.63 7.86 -17.89
N ALA A 181 -10.71 8.24 -17.21
CA ALA A 181 -10.74 9.47 -16.46
C ALA A 181 -9.87 9.41 -15.18
N CYS A 182 -9.81 8.27 -14.48
CA CYS A 182 -8.82 8.03 -13.43
C CYS A 182 -7.38 8.05 -13.96
N GLY A 183 -7.14 7.57 -15.19
CA GLY A 183 -5.85 7.64 -15.86
C GLY A 183 -5.43 9.09 -16.16
N GLN A 184 -6.39 9.98 -16.46
CA GLN A 184 -6.11 11.41 -16.57
C GLN A 184 -5.75 12.03 -15.21
N ASP A 185 -6.47 11.67 -14.14
CA ASP A 185 -6.17 12.11 -12.78
C ASP A 185 -4.76 11.66 -12.34
N TYR A 186 -4.38 10.43 -12.69
CA TYR A 186 -3.04 9.89 -12.49
C TYR A 186 -1.96 10.79 -13.12
N MET A 187 -2.17 11.17 -14.38
CA MET A 187 -1.21 11.97 -15.14
C MET A 187 -1.10 13.41 -14.63
N GLN A 188 -2.17 13.97 -14.08
CA GLN A 188 -2.20 15.34 -13.58
C GLN A 188 -1.65 15.47 -12.16
N ASN A 189 -2.02 14.55 -11.26
CA ASN A 189 -1.69 14.66 -9.84
C ASN A 189 -0.50 13.78 -9.48
N TYR A 190 -0.63 12.47 -9.69
CA TYR A 190 0.35 11.51 -9.19
C TYR A 190 1.68 11.58 -9.92
N ARG A 191 1.67 11.77 -11.25
CA ARG A 191 2.92 11.88 -12.02
C ARG A 191 3.78 13.07 -11.54
N VAL A 192 3.15 14.19 -11.20
CA VAL A 192 3.83 15.37 -10.69
C VAL A 192 4.42 15.10 -9.32
N GLU A 193 3.67 14.46 -8.43
CA GLU A 193 4.15 14.04 -7.10
C GLU A 193 5.33 13.06 -7.21
N LEU A 194 5.28 12.12 -8.15
CA LEU A 194 6.34 11.15 -8.40
C LEU A 194 7.61 11.82 -8.94
N GLU A 195 7.48 12.80 -9.85
CA GLU A 195 8.61 13.58 -10.36
C GLU A 195 9.23 14.48 -9.27
N GLN A 196 8.42 15.06 -8.38
CA GLN A 196 8.92 15.82 -7.22
C GLN A 196 9.69 14.92 -6.26
N ARG A 197 9.15 13.76 -5.91
CA ARG A 197 9.85 12.78 -5.04
C ARG A 197 11.17 12.32 -5.64
N ARG A 198 11.23 12.09 -6.95
CA ARG A 198 12.49 11.74 -7.62
C ARG A 198 13.54 12.85 -7.48
N LYS A 199 13.14 14.11 -7.71
CA LYS A 199 14.04 15.27 -7.56
C LYS A 199 14.52 15.45 -6.12
N ASP A 200 13.62 15.30 -5.15
CA ASP A 200 13.99 15.43 -3.72
C ASP A 200 14.96 14.33 -3.31
N LYS A 201 14.78 13.11 -3.82
CA LYS A 201 15.70 11.98 -3.57
C LYS A 201 17.07 12.24 -4.20
N GLU A 202 17.12 12.69 -5.45
CA GLU A 202 18.36 13.06 -6.14
C GLU A 202 19.11 14.17 -5.39
N GLN A 203 18.39 15.21 -4.92
CA GLN A 203 18.99 16.30 -4.13
C GLN A 203 19.56 15.81 -2.81
N ARG A 204 18.85 14.94 -2.07
CA ARG A 204 19.38 14.36 -0.83
C ARG A 204 20.60 13.48 -1.07
N GLU A 205 20.61 12.71 -2.16
CA GLU A 205 21.77 11.90 -2.53
C GLU A 205 22.98 12.77 -2.91
N GLU A 206 22.77 13.86 -3.63
CA GLU A 206 23.82 14.83 -3.96
C GLU A 206 24.35 15.55 -2.72
N GLU A 207 23.47 15.96 -1.80
CA GLU A 207 23.88 16.53 -0.51
C GLU A 207 24.66 15.53 0.33
N ARG A 208 24.22 14.27 0.40
CA ARG A 208 24.95 13.20 1.11
C ARG A 208 26.32 12.95 0.49
N LYS A 209 26.42 12.92 -0.85
CA LYS A 209 27.70 12.80 -1.57
C LYS A 209 28.60 13.99 -1.29
N ARG A 210 28.06 15.21 -1.27
CA ARG A 210 28.82 16.44 -0.96
C ARG A 210 29.36 16.41 0.46
N VAL A 211 28.52 16.09 1.45
CA VAL A 211 28.93 15.98 2.86
C VAL A 211 29.99 14.90 3.05
N ASN A 212 29.83 13.73 2.40
CA ASN A 212 30.83 12.66 2.45
C ASN A 212 32.16 13.07 1.81
N LEU A 213 32.13 13.83 0.71
CA LEU A 213 33.34 14.32 0.05
C LEU A 213 34.03 15.42 0.89
N GLU A 214 33.28 16.33 1.51
CA GLU A 214 33.81 17.33 2.44
C GLU A 214 34.40 16.71 3.72
N LYS A 215 33.85 15.58 4.19
CA LYS A 215 34.41 14.80 5.30
C LYS A 215 35.72 14.13 4.87
N LEU A 216 35.73 13.48 3.70
CA LEU A 216 36.93 12.85 3.14
C LEU A 216 38.06 13.86 2.86
N GLU A 217 37.76 15.05 2.35
CA GLU A 217 38.74 16.11 2.11
C GLU A 217 39.37 16.61 3.42
N ARG A 218 38.58 16.71 4.50
CA ARG A 218 39.09 17.01 5.84
C ARG A 218 40.01 15.92 6.36
N ASP A 219 39.60 14.65 6.24
CA ASP A 219 40.41 13.51 6.69
C ASP A 219 41.73 13.38 5.89
N ILE A 220 41.72 13.69 4.59
CA ILE A 220 42.93 13.74 3.74
C ILE A 220 43.85 14.91 4.13
N ALA A 221 43.28 16.08 4.41
CA ALA A 221 44.05 17.25 4.85
C ALA A 221 44.68 17.04 6.24
N GLU A 222 43.98 16.34 7.14
CA GLU A 222 44.47 15.99 8.47
C GLU A 222 45.52 14.86 8.43
N SER A 223 45.38 13.87 7.54
CA SER A 223 46.28 12.71 7.46
C SER A 223 47.62 12.96 6.73
N LYS A 224 47.85 14.14 6.14
CA LYS A 224 49.14 14.57 5.53
C LYS A 224 49.85 13.51 4.66
N GLY A 225 49.10 12.64 3.99
CA GLY A 225 49.65 11.64 3.07
C GLY A 225 50.32 10.43 3.72
N GLU A 226 49.99 10.07 4.96
CA GLU A 226 50.35 8.74 5.47
C GLU A 226 49.44 7.66 4.84
N PRO A 227 50.00 6.57 4.30
CA PRO A 227 49.22 5.55 3.60
C PRO A 227 48.36 4.79 4.61
N VAL A 228 47.03 4.92 4.48
CA VAL A 228 46.08 4.12 5.25
C VAL A 228 46.24 2.65 4.86
N VAL A 229 46.74 1.84 5.79
CA VAL A 229 46.90 0.40 5.60
C VAL A 229 45.52 -0.25 5.70
N LEU A 230 44.95 -0.64 4.56
CA LEU A 230 43.77 -1.52 4.50
C LEU A 230 44.16 -2.91 5.01
N ALA A 231 44.12 -3.11 6.32
CA ALA A 231 44.33 -4.41 6.94
C ALA A 231 43.06 -5.26 6.79
N SER A 232 43.03 -6.10 5.77
CA SER A 232 42.14 -7.26 5.70
C SER A 232 42.54 -8.28 6.78
N ALA A 233 41.78 -8.43 7.88
CA ALA A 233 41.90 -9.62 8.73
C ALA A 233 40.70 -9.85 9.66
N SER A 234 40.34 -11.13 9.77
CA SER A 234 39.36 -11.74 10.66
C SER A 234 39.63 -11.54 12.16
N LYS A 235 38.53 -11.34 12.93
CA LYS A 235 38.25 -11.70 14.35
C LYS A 235 39.42 -11.82 15.36
N LYS A 236 39.45 -11.00 16.44
CA LYS A 236 38.76 -11.19 17.75
C LYS A 236 39.41 -10.36 18.90
N ASP A 237 38.55 -9.63 19.64
CA ASP A 237 38.58 -9.17 21.06
C ASP A 237 39.85 -8.51 21.68
N VAL A 238 39.75 -7.24 22.11
CA VAL A 238 39.60 -6.76 23.53
C VAL A 238 39.57 -5.20 23.58
N LEU A 239 38.42 -4.69 24.06
CA LEU A 239 38.08 -3.43 24.77
C LEU A 239 39.07 -2.24 24.88
N GLY A 240 38.60 -1.06 24.47
CA GLY A 240 39.09 0.28 24.83
C GLY A 240 38.39 1.37 24.02
N GLU A 241 37.81 2.37 24.70
CA GLU A 241 36.84 3.37 24.23
C GLU A 241 37.34 4.34 23.12
N ASP A 242 36.35 4.96 22.46
CA ASP A 242 36.37 6.07 21.50
C ASP A 242 36.74 5.78 20.03
N ALA A 243 35.70 5.57 19.20
CA ALA A 243 35.65 6.07 17.82
C ALA A 243 34.26 5.83 17.20
N ASP A 244 33.64 6.92 16.74
CA ASP A 244 32.46 6.95 15.87
C ASP A 244 32.63 6.04 14.64
N ALA A 245 31.90 4.93 14.63
CA ALA A 245 31.82 4.01 13.49
C ALA A 245 30.36 3.65 13.24
N ALA A 246 29.58 4.62 12.79
CA ALA A 246 28.26 4.44 12.20
C ALA A 246 28.36 4.78 10.70
N ASP A 247 28.85 3.84 9.89
CA ASP A 247 28.81 3.94 8.43
C ASP A 247 29.12 2.57 7.80
N VAL A 248 28.17 1.62 7.85
CA VAL A 248 27.94 0.63 6.76
C VAL A 248 26.50 0.11 6.84
N ALA A 249 25.77 0.30 5.75
CA ALA A 249 24.48 -0.32 5.38
C ALA A 249 23.20 0.16 6.10
N GLU A 250 22.76 1.37 5.77
CA GLU A 250 21.33 1.67 5.61
C GLU A 250 21.03 1.76 4.11
N GLU A 251 20.84 0.60 3.49
CA GLU A 251 19.94 0.44 2.36
C GLU A 251 18.75 -0.37 2.90
N GLU A 252 17.54 0.10 2.60
CA GLU A 252 16.23 -0.33 3.13
C GLU A 252 15.81 0.29 4.46
N GLU A 253 15.31 1.53 4.45
CA GLU A 253 14.08 1.91 5.15
C GLU A 253 13.46 3.15 4.46
N ILE A 254 12.42 2.94 3.66
CA ILE A 254 11.34 3.93 3.48
C ILE A 254 10.03 3.14 3.63
N TYR A 255 9.76 2.66 4.84
CA TYR A 255 8.39 2.51 5.29
C TYR A 255 8.06 3.79 6.04
N ASP A 256 7.16 4.58 5.46
CA ASP A 256 6.58 5.76 6.08
C ASP A 256 5.90 5.33 7.39
N SER A 257 6.59 5.52 8.52
CA SER A 257 6.15 5.11 9.86
C SER A 257 5.30 6.18 10.55
N ASP A 258 4.52 6.95 9.80
CA ASP A 258 3.56 7.87 10.36
C ASP A 258 2.20 7.17 10.46
N VAL A 259 2.01 6.47 11.58
CA VAL A 259 0.76 6.25 12.36
C VAL A 259 0.86 4.91 13.10
N SER A 260 1.41 4.94 14.31
CA SER A 260 0.93 4.09 15.40
C SER A 260 1.19 4.82 16.71
N GLY A 261 0.13 5.37 17.27
CA GLY A 261 0.14 5.93 18.63
C GLY A 261 0.42 4.84 19.65
N GLU A 262 1.15 5.23 20.69
CA GLU A 262 1.43 4.43 21.88
C GLU A 262 0.13 3.88 22.48
N VAL A 263 0.08 2.57 22.68
CA VAL A 263 -0.82 1.93 23.64
C VAL A 263 0.08 1.23 24.64
N ASP A 264 0.16 1.79 25.84
CA ASP A 264 0.75 1.17 27.02
C ASP A 264 -0.08 -0.07 27.40
N ASP A 265 0.55 -1.26 27.31
CA ASP A 265 0.02 -2.50 27.88
C ASP A 265 0.45 -2.60 29.36
N ASP A 266 -0.38 -2.04 30.25
CA ASP A 266 -0.51 -2.51 31.63
C ASP A 266 -1.66 -3.54 31.67
N ASP A 267 -1.37 -4.82 31.90
CA ASP A 267 -2.03 -5.64 32.94
C ASP A 267 -1.63 -7.14 32.92
N ASP A 268 -1.20 -7.57 34.10
CA ASP A 268 -1.57 -8.80 34.82
C ASP A 268 -1.23 -10.20 34.27
N ASN A 269 -0.12 -10.73 34.79
CA ASN A 269 0.12 -12.16 34.98
C ASN A 269 -0.68 -12.70 36.18
N GLU A 270 -1.70 -13.53 35.96
CA GLU A 270 -2.21 -14.48 36.97
C GLU A 270 -2.27 -15.93 36.42
N ASP A 271 -1.32 -16.73 36.88
CA ASP A 271 -1.42 -18.11 37.39
C ASP A 271 -2.22 -19.20 36.64
N GLU A 272 -1.53 -20.02 35.83
CA GLU A 272 -1.93 -21.42 35.59
C GLU A 272 -1.28 -22.38 36.60
N LYS A 273 -2.06 -22.80 37.60
CA LYS A 273 -1.71 -23.90 38.51
C LYS A 273 -1.91 -25.27 37.85
N HIS A 274 -0.78 -25.92 37.62
CA HIS A 274 -0.64 -27.37 37.48
C HIS A 274 -1.31 -28.12 38.64
N TYR A 275 -2.19 -29.08 38.35
CA TYR A 275 -2.35 -30.27 39.21
C TYR A 275 -2.42 -31.55 38.39
N ARG A 276 -1.42 -32.40 38.63
CA ARG A 276 -1.48 -33.86 38.42
C ARG A 276 -2.38 -34.46 39.50
N TYR A 277 -3.30 -35.34 39.11
CA TYR A 277 -3.29 -36.80 39.40
C TYR A 277 -4.39 -37.47 38.59
#